data_AF-A0AAJ5YR14-F1
#
_entry.id   AF-A0AAJ5YR14-F1
#
_cell.length_a   1.000
_cell.length_b   1.000
_cell.length_c   1.000
_cell.angle_alpha   90.00
_cell.angle_beta   90.00
_cell.angle_gamma   90.00
#
_symmetry.space_group_name_H-M   'P 1'
#
loop_
_entity.id
_entity.type
_entity.pdbx_description
1 polymer ?
#
loop_
_entity_poly.entity_id
_entity_poly.type
_entity_poly.pdbx_seq_one_letter_code
_entity_poly.pdbx_strand_id
1 'polypeptide(L)'
;MAFRPFVLAVNGPILTLVFGSAQTQHAALSRLECFYESKEYANTYLNLDAAFRARVCRGYEAFNLPTDIVSRWLEAMQDAEGNSSDEETSPWWHSFCNAEEIQLLDTLFEIEPRPSYLISSLVHHADVALAHERLHALYHLSQAYRELLASIWEDLPRNIQNTIQYDLKMRGYKEAVYQDEFGAYLGITTTPGTRRGDPVLEFGNKSIEVCRDVRKTLLHRIPEFWRIDVGIDEASMQLSPAFLLEAKESLTPAHKSNQATSFVKGKNRRTKK
;
A
#
# COMPACT_ATOMS: atom_id res chain seq x y z
N MET A 1 0.44 -16.09 -21.59
CA MET A 1 0.11 -15.92 -20.16
C MET A 1 -0.82 -14.73 -20.05
N ALA A 2 -1.90 -14.84 -19.28
CA ALA A 2 -2.76 -13.70 -18.98
C ALA A 2 -1.96 -12.61 -18.26
N PHE A 3 -2.23 -11.34 -18.57
CA PHE A 3 -1.61 -10.21 -17.89
C PHE A 3 -1.95 -10.25 -16.40
N ARG A 4 -0.94 -10.21 -15.52
CA ARG A 4 -1.09 -10.15 -14.06
C ARG A 4 -0.30 -8.95 -13.52
N PRO A 5 -0.97 -7.89 -13.04
CA PRO A 5 -0.28 -6.68 -12.59
C PRO A 5 0.39 -6.82 -11.21
N PHE A 6 0.03 -7.86 -10.45
CA PHE A 6 0.53 -8.15 -9.11
C PHE A 6 0.54 -9.66 -8.81
N VAL A 7 1.28 -10.06 -7.78
CA VAL A 7 1.06 -11.32 -7.05
C VAL A 7 0.38 -11.01 -5.73
N LEU A 8 -0.27 -12.00 -5.12
CA LEU A 8 -1.03 -11.81 -3.89
C LEU A 8 -0.69 -12.83 -2.81
N ALA A 9 -0.88 -12.43 -1.56
CA ALA A 9 -0.87 -13.29 -0.39
C ALA A 9 -2.08 -12.95 0.48
N VAL A 10 -2.76 -13.97 1.01
CA VAL A 10 -3.92 -13.81 1.89
C VAL A 10 -3.56 -14.34 3.27
N ASN A 11 -3.71 -13.49 4.29
CA ASN A 11 -3.43 -13.83 5.68
C ASN A 11 -4.64 -13.40 6.54
N GLY A 12 -5.55 -14.35 6.80
CA GLY A 12 -6.81 -14.05 7.50
C GLY A 12 -7.60 -12.93 6.78
N PRO A 13 -8.05 -11.87 7.47
CA PRO A 13 -8.72 -10.72 6.85
C PRO A 13 -7.86 -9.85 5.92
N ILE A 14 -6.55 -10.07 5.82
CA ILE A 14 -5.64 -9.18 5.09
C ILE A 14 -5.29 -9.77 3.73
N LEU A 15 -5.54 -9.01 2.66
CA LEU A 15 -5.03 -9.24 1.33
C LEU A 15 -3.80 -8.36 1.09
N THR A 16 -2.65 -8.97 0.82
CA THR A 16 -1.43 -8.26 0.42
C THR A 16 -1.21 -8.41 -1.08
N LEU A 17 -1.11 -7.29 -1.79
CA LEU A 17 -0.80 -7.20 -3.22
C LEU A 17 0.63 -6.69 -3.42
N VAL A 18 1.44 -7.44 -4.17
CA VAL A 18 2.82 -7.04 -4.47
C VAL A 18 2.93 -6.74 -5.97
N PHE A 19 3.33 -5.51 -6.27
CA PHE A 19 3.45 -5.00 -7.63
C PHE A 19 4.92 -4.97 -8.08
N GLY A 20 5.15 -5.25 -9.36
CA GLY A 20 6.48 -5.15 -9.98
C GLY A 20 6.91 -3.71 -10.27
N SER A 21 5.96 -2.78 -10.42
CA SER A 21 6.24 -1.39 -10.78
C SER A 21 5.25 -0.41 -10.15
N ALA A 22 5.70 0.82 -9.89
CA ALA A 22 4.84 1.92 -9.45
C ALA A 22 3.76 2.25 -10.48
N GLN A 23 4.04 2.05 -11.78
CA GLN A 23 3.08 2.31 -12.85
C GLN A 23 1.87 1.36 -12.77
N THR A 24 2.10 0.05 -12.61
CA THR A 24 1.01 -0.92 -12.51
C THR A 24 0.24 -0.81 -11.19
N GLN A 25 0.93 -0.51 -10.08
CA GLN A 25 0.29 -0.21 -8.80
C GLN A 25 -0.62 1.01 -8.92
N HIS A 26 -0.12 2.09 -9.52
CA HIS A 26 -0.88 3.31 -9.74
C HIS A 26 -2.09 3.09 -10.65
N ALA A 27 -1.92 2.37 -11.76
CA ALA A 27 -3.02 2.05 -12.67
C ALA A 27 -4.15 1.26 -11.97
N ALA A 28 -3.80 0.36 -11.06
CA ALA A 28 -4.77 -0.45 -10.31
C ALA A 28 -5.47 0.32 -9.17
N LEU A 29 -4.76 1.20 -8.47
CA LEU A 29 -5.19 1.69 -7.15
C LEU A 29 -5.41 3.20 -7.05
N SER A 30 -4.94 4.01 -8.01
CA SER A 30 -4.95 5.47 -7.87
C SER A 30 -6.34 6.08 -7.71
N ARG A 31 -7.34 5.59 -8.43
CA ARG A 31 -8.73 6.09 -8.30
C ARG A 31 -9.36 5.71 -6.97
N LEU A 32 -9.07 4.51 -6.46
CA LEU A 32 -9.49 4.06 -5.14
C LEU A 32 -8.81 4.86 -4.03
N GLU A 33 -7.50 5.09 -4.10
CA GLU A 33 -6.78 5.97 -3.17
C GLU A 33 -7.38 7.37 -3.18
N CYS A 34 -7.64 7.91 -4.37
CA CYS A 34 -8.14 9.27 -4.49
C CYS A 34 -9.53 9.39 -3.88
N PHE A 35 -10.38 8.38 -4.09
CA PHE A 35 -11.68 8.30 -3.45
C PHE A 35 -11.59 8.17 -1.92
N TYR A 36 -10.56 7.49 -1.41
CA TYR A 36 -10.40 7.22 0.02
C TYR A 36 -9.76 8.40 0.79
N GLU A 37 -8.58 8.87 0.37
CA GLU A 37 -7.71 9.71 1.20
C GLU A 37 -7.63 11.17 0.73
N SER A 38 -7.97 11.43 -0.52
CA SER A 38 -7.81 12.76 -1.15
C SER A 38 -8.49 13.85 -0.34
N LYS A 39 -7.82 14.98 -0.16
CA LYS A 39 -8.44 16.16 0.45
C LYS A 39 -9.52 16.78 -0.44
N GLU A 40 -9.39 16.63 -1.75
CA GLU A 40 -10.25 17.30 -2.74
C GLU A 40 -11.35 16.37 -3.27
N TYR A 41 -11.06 15.08 -3.38
CA TYR A 41 -11.93 14.10 -4.06
C TYR A 41 -12.39 12.95 -3.17
N ALA A 42 -12.19 13.03 -1.84
CA ALA A 42 -12.67 11.99 -0.94
C ALA A 42 -14.18 11.76 -1.11
N ASN A 43 -14.57 10.49 -1.21
CA ASN A 43 -15.93 10.01 -1.47
C ASN A 43 -16.54 10.53 -2.78
N THR A 44 -15.73 11.02 -3.72
CA THR A 44 -16.18 11.50 -5.02
C THR A 44 -15.64 10.58 -6.12
N TYR A 45 -16.54 9.93 -6.86
CA TYR A 45 -16.14 9.11 -7.98
C TYR A 45 -15.55 9.98 -9.11
N LEU A 46 -14.36 9.60 -9.57
CA LEU A 46 -13.74 10.13 -10.78
C LEU A 46 -13.71 9.02 -11.82
N ASN A 47 -14.23 9.27 -13.02
CA ASN A 47 -14.02 8.39 -14.16
C ASN A 47 -12.58 8.50 -14.69
N LEU A 48 -12.21 7.66 -15.67
CA LEU A 48 -10.84 7.57 -16.18
C LEU A 48 -10.29 8.91 -16.73
N ASP A 49 -11.08 9.66 -17.50
CA ASP A 49 -10.67 10.96 -18.04
C ASP A 49 -10.52 12.02 -16.94
N ALA A 50 -11.47 12.08 -15.99
CA ALA A 50 -11.40 12.99 -14.85
C ALA A 50 -10.18 12.71 -13.97
N ALA A 51 -9.91 11.44 -13.65
CA ALA A 51 -8.74 11.03 -12.87
C ALA A 51 -7.42 11.41 -13.57
N PHE A 52 -7.34 11.18 -14.89
CA PHE A 52 -6.18 11.57 -15.70
C PHE A 52 -5.93 13.08 -15.66
N ARG A 53 -6.98 13.90 -15.80
CA ARG A 53 -6.86 15.38 -15.76
C ARG A 53 -6.51 15.90 -14.38
N ALA A 54 -7.09 15.31 -13.33
CA ALA A 54 -6.80 15.66 -11.94
C ALA A 54 -5.38 15.25 -11.51
N ARG A 55 -4.71 14.37 -12.28
CA ARG A 55 -3.38 13.83 -11.95
C ARG A 55 -3.36 13.27 -10.52
N VAL A 56 -4.40 12.48 -10.23
CA VAL A 56 -4.60 11.86 -8.92
C VAL A 56 -3.37 11.03 -8.53
N CYS A 57 -3.04 11.01 -7.23
CA CYS A 57 -1.91 10.30 -6.62
C CYS A 57 -0.51 10.65 -7.16
N ARG A 58 0.46 10.92 -6.26
CA ARG A 58 1.85 11.24 -6.65
C ARG A 58 2.89 10.20 -6.23
N GLY A 59 2.55 8.92 -6.40
CA GLY A 59 3.50 7.81 -6.27
C GLY A 59 3.82 7.48 -4.81
N TYR A 60 3.17 6.45 -4.29
CA TYR A 60 3.47 5.84 -3.01
C TYR A 60 4.17 4.48 -3.24
N GLU A 61 5.07 4.11 -2.32
CA GLU A 61 5.76 2.80 -2.36
C GLU A 61 4.89 1.68 -1.78
N ALA A 62 3.91 2.04 -0.95
CA ALA A 62 2.88 1.18 -0.39
C ALA A 62 1.61 1.98 -0.12
N PHE A 63 0.48 1.27 -0.03
CA PHE A 63 -0.83 1.85 0.23
C PHE A 63 -1.74 0.80 0.83
N ASN A 64 -2.66 1.23 1.69
CA ASN A 64 -3.56 0.34 2.39
C ASN A 64 -4.98 0.91 2.40
N LEU A 65 -6.00 0.05 2.48
CA LEU A 65 -7.37 0.46 2.70
C LEU A 65 -8.24 -0.66 3.32
N PRO A 66 -9.25 -0.30 4.12
CA PRO A 66 -10.39 -1.18 4.37
C PRO A 66 -11.13 -1.55 3.08
N THR A 67 -11.48 -2.82 2.86
CA THR A 67 -12.06 -3.25 1.58
C THR A 67 -13.51 -2.78 1.35
N ASP A 68 -14.21 -2.30 2.38
CA ASP A 68 -15.53 -1.67 2.22
C ASP A 68 -15.46 -0.38 1.39
N ILE A 69 -14.30 0.28 1.36
CA ILE A 69 -14.04 1.43 0.48
C ILE A 69 -14.22 1.05 -1.00
N VAL A 70 -13.87 -0.18 -1.39
CA VAL A 70 -14.09 -0.67 -2.76
C VAL A 70 -15.58 -0.75 -3.08
N SER A 71 -16.39 -1.22 -2.14
CA SER A 71 -17.85 -1.30 -2.31
C SER A 71 -18.45 0.10 -2.46
N ARG A 72 -18.05 1.05 -1.60
CA ARG A 72 -18.50 2.44 -1.65
C ARG A 72 -18.06 3.16 -2.93
N TRP A 73 -16.88 2.83 -3.45
CA TRP A 73 -16.40 3.36 -4.73
C TRP A 73 -17.20 2.81 -5.91
N LEU A 74 -17.55 1.51 -5.89
CA LEU A 74 -18.42 0.90 -6.89
C LEU A 74 -19.86 1.46 -6.84
N GLU A 75 -20.40 1.72 -5.65
CA GLU A 75 -21.69 2.41 -5.50
C GLU A 75 -21.64 3.81 -6.12
N ALA A 76 -20.61 4.60 -5.81
CA ALA A 76 -20.44 5.94 -6.39
C ALA A 76 -20.20 5.90 -7.91
N MET A 77 -19.54 4.86 -8.43
CA MET A 77 -19.40 4.61 -9.87
C MET A 77 -20.76 4.33 -10.52
N GLN A 78 -21.57 3.48 -9.90
CA GLN A 78 -22.91 3.13 -10.39
C GLN A 78 -23.83 4.35 -10.44
N ASP A 79 -23.78 5.20 -9.42
CA ASP A 79 -24.55 6.44 -9.36
C ASP A 79 -24.16 7.44 -10.45
N ALA A 80 -22.86 7.52 -10.79
CA ALA A 80 -22.34 8.48 -11.75
C ALA A 80 -22.53 8.04 -13.22
N GLU A 81 -22.33 6.76 -13.52
CA GLU A 81 -22.34 6.23 -14.89
C GLU A 81 -23.70 5.60 -15.28
N GLY A 82 -24.52 5.25 -14.29
CA GLY A 82 -25.80 4.56 -14.49
C GLY A 82 -25.63 3.07 -14.82
N ASN A 83 -26.72 2.31 -14.68
CA ASN A 83 -26.73 0.89 -15.04
C ASN A 83 -26.87 0.72 -16.56
N SER A 84 -25.75 0.63 -17.29
CA SER A 84 -25.75 0.18 -18.69
C SER A 84 -25.31 -1.29 -18.79
N SER A 85 -26.15 -2.22 -18.34
CA SER A 85 -25.89 -3.65 -18.49
C SER A 85 -26.46 -4.16 -19.82
N ASP A 86 -25.85 -3.79 -20.94
CA ASP A 86 -26.23 -4.33 -22.26
C ASP A 86 -25.43 -5.58 -22.65
N GLU A 87 -24.41 -5.98 -21.88
CA GLU A 87 -23.60 -7.17 -22.13
C GLU A 87 -23.79 -8.24 -21.03
N GLU A 88 -24.36 -9.39 -21.41
CA GLU A 88 -24.81 -10.47 -20.51
C GLU A 88 -23.68 -11.28 -19.84
N THR A 89 -22.41 -11.05 -20.20
CA THR A 89 -21.30 -11.97 -19.85
C THR A 89 -20.24 -11.41 -18.90
N SER A 90 -20.20 -10.09 -18.67
CA SER A 90 -19.17 -9.45 -17.83
C SER A 90 -19.80 -8.65 -16.70
N PRO A 91 -19.13 -8.51 -15.54
CA PRO A 91 -19.57 -7.59 -14.50
C PRO A 91 -19.75 -6.16 -15.05
N TRP A 92 -20.82 -5.48 -14.63
CA TRP A 92 -21.23 -4.17 -15.15
C TRP A 92 -20.14 -3.10 -15.09
N TRP A 93 -19.23 -3.21 -14.12
CA TRP A 93 -18.17 -2.21 -13.90
C TRP A 93 -17.00 -2.36 -14.89
N HIS A 94 -16.90 -3.46 -15.65
CA HIS A 94 -15.79 -3.72 -16.58
C HIS A 94 -15.60 -2.60 -17.60
N SER A 95 -16.69 -2.04 -18.14
CA SER A 95 -16.64 -0.96 -19.15
C SER A 95 -16.13 0.38 -18.61
N PHE A 96 -16.07 0.56 -17.29
CA PHE A 96 -15.70 1.81 -16.61
C PHE A 96 -14.32 1.75 -15.94
N CYS A 97 -13.64 0.62 -16.07
CA CYS A 97 -12.36 0.31 -15.46
C CYS A 97 -11.28 0.10 -16.52
N ASN A 98 -10.03 0.41 -16.16
CA ASN A 98 -8.87 -0.01 -16.95
C ASN A 98 -8.54 -1.50 -16.68
N ALA A 99 -7.60 -2.07 -17.43
CA ALA A 99 -7.25 -3.49 -17.33
C ALA A 99 -6.74 -3.88 -15.93
N GLU A 100 -5.95 -3.03 -15.29
CA GLU A 100 -5.41 -3.25 -13.95
C GLU A 100 -6.48 -3.17 -12.86
N GLU A 101 -7.40 -2.21 -12.94
CA GLU A 101 -8.57 -2.10 -12.07
C GLU A 101 -9.48 -3.33 -12.22
N ILE A 102 -9.67 -3.81 -13.47
CA ILE A 102 -10.47 -5.03 -13.70
C ILE A 102 -9.85 -6.23 -12.99
N GLN A 103 -8.54 -6.45 -13.15
CA GLN A 103 -7.84 -7.55 -12.49
C GLN A 103 -7.91 -7.44 -10.96
N LEU A 104 -7.82 -6.22 -10.42
CA LEU A 104 -7.95 -5.96 -8.98
C LEU A 104 -9.35 -6.35 -8.47
N LEU A 105 -10.39 -5.87 -9.14
CA LEU A 105 -11.77 -6.10 -8.72
C LEU A 105 -12.15 -7.57 -8.89
N ASP A 106 -11.85 -8.20 -10.04
CA ASP A 106 -12.10 -9.63 -10.26
C ASP A 106 -11.44 -10.46 -9.14
N THR A 107 -10.17 -10.16 -8.81
CA THR A 107 -9.46 -10.83 -7.71
C THR A 107 -10.18 -10.65 -6.36
N LEU A 108 -10.62 -9.43 -6.03
CA LEU A 108 -11.32 -9.15 -4.78
C LEU A 108 -12.68 -9.88 -4.67
N PHE A 109 -13.37 -10.08 -5.80
CA PHE A 109 -14.63 -10.81 -5.85
C PHE A 109 -14.47 -12.34 -5.87
N GLU A 110 -13.30 -12.86 -6.28
CA GLU A 110 -12.99 -14.29 -6.31
C GLU A 110 -12.49 -14.84 -4.97
N ILE A 111 -11.90 -14.02 -4.11
CA ILE A 111 -11.32 -14.48 -2.84
C ILE A 111 -12.40 -14.71 -1.78
N GLU A 112 -12.45 -15.94 -1.25
CA GLU A 112 -13.33 -16.34 -0.15
C GLU A 112 -12.54 -17.00 1.01
N PRO A 113 -12.79 -16.63 2.28
CA PRO A 113 -13.67 -15.54 2.71
C PRO A 113 -13.13 -14.18 2.25
N ARG A 114 -14.03 -13.23 1.95
CA ARG A 114 -13.64 -11.90 1.49
C ARG A 114 -12.71 -11.20 2.51
N PRO A 115 -11.57 -10.66 2.07
CA PRO A 115 -10.68 -9.90 2.93
C PRO A 115 -11.37 -8.62 3.38
N SER A 116 -11.14 -8.19 4.63
CA SER A 116 -11.65 -6.93 5.16
C SER A 116 -10.63 -5.79 5.05
N TYR A 117 -9.37 -6.11 4.71
CA TYR A 117 -8.30 -5.12 4.56
C TYR A 117 -7.39 -5.45 3.39
N LEU A 118 -6.97 -4.43 2.65
CA LEU A 118 -6.01 -4.54 1.54
C LEU A 118 -4.75 -3.76 1.89
N ILE A 119 -3.60 -4.38 1.63
CA ILE A 119 -2.29 -3.74 1.64
C ILE A 119 -1.66 -3.95 0.27
N SER A 120 -1.01 -2.93 -0.26
CA SER A 120 -0.24 -2.99 -1.49
C SER A 120 1.18 -2.50 -1.27
N SER A 121 2.16 -3.10 -1.93
CA SER A 121 3.53 -2.59 -1.93
C SER A 121 4.26 -2.87 -3.24
N LEU A 122 5.32 -2.11 -3.49
CA LEU A 122 6.30 -2.45 -4.50
C LEU A 122 7.22 -3.58 -4.03
N VAL A 123 7.55 -4.49 -4.93
CA VAL A 123 8.38 -5.67 -4.63
C VAL A 123 9.78 -5.34 -4.09
N HIS A 124 10.29 -4.13 -4.34
CA HIS A 124 11.59 -3.66 -3.88
C HIS A 124 11.55 -2.88 -2.55
N HIS A 125 10.35 -2.55 -2.06
CA HIS A 125 10.12 -1.85 -0.77
C HIS A 125 9.30 -2.68 0.23
N ALA A 126 8.95 -3.92 -0.12
CA ALA A 126 8.01 -4.75 0.61
C ALA A 126 8.36 -4.90 2.10
N ASP A 127 9.63 -5.07 2.47
CA ASP A 127 9.99 -5.45 3.83
C ASP A 127 9.61 -4.39 4.88
N VAL A 128 10.02 -3.13 4.68
CA VAL A 128 9.77 -2.05 5.64
C VAL A 128 8.38 -1.46 5.46
N ALA A 129 7.96 -1.26 4.21
CA ALA A 129 6.67 -0.66 3.93
C ALA A 129 5.52 -1.56 4.42
N LEU A 130 5.57 -2.88 4.14
CA LEU A 130 4.52 -3.79 4.62
C LEU A 130 4.48 -3.89 6.15
N ALA A 131 5.62 -3.78 6.84
CA ALA A 131 5.62 -3.76 8.30
C ALA A 131 4.83 -2.55 8.85
N HIS A 132 5.00 -1.39 8.22
CA HIS A 132 4.24 -0.18 8.55
C HIS A 132 2.76 -0.32 8.19
N GLU A 133 2.43 -0.72 6.96
CA GLU A 133 1.05 -0.86 6.49
C GLU A 133 0.25 -1.90 7.30
N ARG A 134 0.90 -2.97 7.78
CA ARG A 134 0.25 -3.96 8.66
C ARG A 134 -0.21 -3.34 9.98
N LEU A 135 0.50 -2.34 10.50
CA LEU A 135 0.10 -1.70 11.75
C LEU A 135 -1.12 -0.81 11.56
N HIS A 136 -1.30 -0.18 10.39
CA HIS A 136 -2.58 0.45 10.02
C HIS A 136 -3.71 -0.58 9.94
N ALA A 137 -3.44 -1.76 9.37
CA ALA A 137 -4.41 -2.85 9.37
C ALA A 137 -4.76 -3.29 10.80
N LEU A 138 -3.79 -3.41 11.70
CA LEU A 138 -4.05 -3.72 13.12
C LEU A 138 -4.86 -2.61 13.79
N TYR A 139 -4.53 -1.35 13.52
CA TYR A 139 -5.29 -0.18 13.99
C TYR A 139 -6.74 -0.25 13.56
N HIS A 140 -7.01 -0.68 12.32
CA HIS A 140 -8.38 -0.86 11.83
C HIS A 140 -9.09 -2.07 12.46
N LEU A 141 -8.39 -3.20 12.62
CA LEU A 141 -9.00 -4.49 13.01
C LEU A 141 -9.13 -4.68 14.53
N SER A 142 -8.29 -4.02 15.34
CA SER A 142 -8.26 -4.19 16.80
C SER A 142 -8.69 -2.92 17.54
N GLN A 143 -9.86 -2.96 18.17
CA GLN A 143 -10.32 -1.89 19.06
C GLN A 143 -9.38 -1.71 20.26
N ALA A 144 -8.87 -2.81 20.83
CA ALA A 144 -7.97 -2.75 21.98
C ALA A 144 -6.61 -2.10 21.64
N TYR A 145 -6.11 -2.30 20.41
CA TYR A 145 -4.90 -1.63 19.94
C TYR A 145 -5.12 -0.12 19.75
N ARG A 146 -6.27 0.30 19.21
CA ARG A 146 -6.63 1.72 19.13
C ARG A 146 -6.71 2.38 20.51
N GLU A 147 -7.34 1.71 21.47
CA GLU A 147 -7.44 2.19 22.86
C GLU A 147 -6.07 2.31 23.52
N LEU A 148 -5.18 1.34 23.29
CA LEU A 148 -3.79 1.44 23.76
C LEU A 148 -3.09 2.67 23.17
N LEU A 149 -3.20 2.89 21.86
CA LEU A 149 -2.57 4.05 21.22
C LEU A 149 -3.15 5.37 21.68
N ALA A 150 -4.47 5.43 21.88
CA ALA A 150 -5.13 6.61 22.44
C ALA A 150 -4.61 6.93 23.85
N SER A 151 -4.54 5.91 24.73
CA SER A 151 -3.99 6.07 26.09
C SER A 151 -2.54 6.50 26.06
N ILE A 152 -1.68 5.85 25.26
CA ILE A 152 -0.28 6.24 25.12
C ILE A 152 -0.17 7.70 24.66
N TRP A 153 -0.98 8.09 23.66
CA TRP A 153 -0.96 9.43 23.09
C TRP A 153 -1.38 10.51 24.10
N GLU A 154 -2.40 10.24 24.92
CA GLU A 154 -2.88 11.13 25.98
C GLU A 154 -1.86 11.28 27.11
N ASP A 155 -1.12 10.21 27.42
CA ASP A 155 -0.09 10.19 28.47
C ASP A 155 1.25 10.81 28.03
N LEU A 156 1.41 11.16 26.75
CA LEU A 156 2.63 11.80 26.25
C LEU A 156 2.87 13.16 26.95
N PRO A 157 4.13 13.47 27.34
CA PRO A 157 4.46 14.83 27.73
C PRO A 157 4.11 15.82 26.62
N ARG A 158 3.38 16.91 26.95
CA ARG A 158 2.84 17.87 25.96
C ARG A 158 3.88 18.39 24.97
N ASN A 159 5.12 18.64 25.42
CA ASN A 159 6.20 19.09 24.55
C ASN A 159 6.61 18.03 23.51
N ILE A 160 6.54 16.74 23.86
CA ILE A 160 6.84 15.62 22.97
C ILE A 160 5.67 15.40 22.01
N GLN A 161 4.44 15.41 22.51
CA GLN A 161 3.23 15.34 21.68
C GLN A 161 3.22 16.43 20.62
N ASN A 162 3.48 17.69 20.99
CA ASN A 162 3.57 18.81 20.04
C ASN A 162 4.68 18.62 18.99
N THR A 163 5.81 18.01 19.38
CA THR A 163 6.92 17.73 18.46
C THR A 163 6.50 16.70 17.40
N ILE A 164 5.84 15.62 17.82
CA ILE A 164 5.34 14.56 16.93
C ILE A 164 4.24 15.13 16.01
N GLN A 165 3.28 15.87 16.58
CA GLN A 165 2.21 16.51 15.80
C GLN A 165 2.77 17.46 14.74
N TYR A 166 3.78 18.26 15.08
CA TYR A 166 4.42 19.15 14.11
C TYR A 166 5.09 18.35 12.99
N ASP A 167 5.80 17.28 13.30
CA ASP A 167 6.45 16.42 12.31
C ASP A 167 5.42 15.79 11.35
N LEU A 168 4.37 15.15 11.89
CA LEU A 168 3.31 14.55 11.10
C LEU A 168 2.55 15.57 10.25
N LYS A 169 2.30 16.77 10.79
CA LYS A 169 1.72 17.88 10.02
C LYS A 169 2.60 18.30 8.86
N MET A 170 3.91 18.38 9.05
CA MET A 170 4.88 18.73 8.01
C MET A 170 4.96 17.66 6.91
N ARG A 171 4.70 16.39 7.24
CA ARG A 171 4.54 15.29 6.26
C ARG A 171 3.19 15.32 5.53
N GLY A 172 2.24 16.15 5.98
CA GLY A 172 0.95 16.37 5.31
C GLY A 172 -0.21 15.57 5.88
N TYR A 173 0.03 14.75 6.91
CA TYR A 173 -0.98 13.95 7.59
C TYR A 173 -2.06 14.80 8.25
N LYS A 174 -3.29 14.26 8.30
CA LYS A 174 -4.44 14.86 8.99
C LYS A 174 -4.34 14.53 10.49
N GLU A 175 -4.78 15.45 11.35
CA GLU A 175 -4.73 15.24 12.81
C GLU A 175 -5.46 13.98 13.28
N ALA A 176 -6.55 13.62 12.59
CA ALA A 176 -7.34 12.43 12.88
C ALA A 176 -6.55 11.10 12.78
N VAL A 177 -5.43 11.06 12.06
CA VAL A 177 -4.61 9.83 11.91
C VAL A 177 -3.31 9.87 12.72
N TYR A 178 -3.05 10.92 13.49
CA TYR A 178 -1.74 11.05 14.16
C TYR A 178 -1.41 9.92 15.12
N GLN A 179 -2.42 9.38 15.83
CA GLN A 179 -2.21 8.24 16.74
C GLN A 179 -1.87 6.96 15.98
N ASP A 180 -2.54 6.74 14.85
CA ASP A 180 -2.32 5.59 13.99
C ASP A 180 -0.91 5.65 13.37
N GLU A 181 -0.57 6.76 12.71
CA GLU A 181 0.78 7.02 12.17
C GLU A 181 1.87 6.86 13.23
N PHE A 182 1.66 7.42 14.43
CA PHE A 182 2.59 7.28 15.53
C PHE A 182 2.81 5.82 15.94
N GLY A 183 1.73 5.04 16.06
CA GLY A 183 1.78 3.61 16.32
C GLY A 183 2.46 2.83 15.20
N ALA A 184 2.14 3.13 13.94
CA ALA A 184 2.69 2.48 12.76
C ALA A 184 4.19 2.74 12.60
N TYR A 185 4.67 3.96 12.85
CA TYR A 185 6.10 4.25 12.83
C TYR A 185 6.84 3.56 13.98
N LEU A 186 6.34 3.67 15.22
CA LEU A 186 7.07 3.13 16.38
C LEU A 186 6.89 1.63 16.58
N GLY A 187 5.90 1.00 15.95
CA GLY A 187 5.56 -0.41 16.13
C GLY A 187 6.33 -1.36 15.22
N ILE A 188 6.99 -0.89 14.15
CA ILE A 188 7.64 -1.79 13.18
C ILE A 188 8.74 -2.64 13.83
N THR A 189 8.77 -3.94 13.57
CA THR A 189 9.90 -4.80 13.94
C THR A 189 11.02 -4.61 12.92
N THR A 190 12.13 -3.99 13.34
CA THR A 190 13.33 -3.82 12.49
C THR A 190 14.31 -4.96 12.73
N THR A 191 14.84 -5.56 11.67
CA THR A 191 15.92 -6.55 11.77
C THR A 191 17.18 -5.90 12.37
N PRO A 192 17.83 -6.50 13.38
CA PRO A 192 19.05 -5.94 13.95
C PRO A 192 20.16 -5.78 12.89
N GLY A 193 20.73 -4.57 12.75
CA GLY A 193 21.96 -4.35 11.97
C GLY A 193 21.91 -3.25 10.91
N THR A 194 20.74 -2.77 10.50
CA THR A 194 20.63 -1.61 9.61
C THR A 194 20.67 -0.31 10.43
N ARG A 195 21.81 0.39 10.43
CA ARG A 195 21.95 1.72 11.07
C ARG A 195 21.02 2.80 10.50
N ARG A 196 20.37 2.54 9.37
CA ARG A 196 19.37 3.43 8.77
C ARG A 196 17.99 3.09 9.35
N GLY A 197 17.52 3.96 10.25
CA GLY A 197 16.12 4.02 10.68
C GLY A 197 15.79 3.25 11.94
N ASP A 198 16.44 3.55 13.07
CA ASP A 198 15.88 3.15 14.37
C ASP A 198 14.58 3.94 14.58
N PRO A 199 13.41 3.29 14.72
CA PRO A 199 12.12 3.99 14.81
C PRO A 199 12.03 4.98 15.96
N VAL A 200 12.85 4.83 17.01
CA VAL A 200 12.87 5.81 18.11
C VAL A 200 13.37 7.19 17.68
N LEU A 201 14.07 7.27 16.55
CA LEU A 201 14.59 8.52 15.97
C LEU A 201 13.58 9.19 15.03
N GLU A 202 12.43 8.55 14.75
CA GLU A 202 11.48 8.98 13.71
C GLU A 202 11.00 10.43 13.90
N PHE A 203 10.75 10.81 15.15
CA PHE A 203 10.23 12.14 15.52
C PHE A 203 11.31 13.07 16.11
N GLY A 204 12.58 12.78 15.80
CA GLY A 204 13.73 13.60 16.15
C GLY A 204 14.30 13.37 17.56
N ASN A 205 15.42 14.05 17.85
CA ASN A 205 16.24 13.73 19.02
C ASN A 205 15.55 13.98 20.38
N LYS A 206 14.59 14.91 20.43
CA LYS A 206 13.92 15.31 21.68
C LYS A 206 12.94 14.26 22.19
N SER A 207 12.39 13.43 21.31
CA SER A 207 11.39 12.42 21.65
C SER A 207 11.98 11.03 21.90
N ILE A 208 13.29 10.83 21.67
CA ILE A 208 13.93 9.51 21.67
C ILE A 208 13.60 8.67 22.90
N GLU A 209 13.75 9.22 24.10
CA GLU A 209 13.56 8.46 25.34
C GLU A 209 12.12 7.99 25.48
N VAL A 210 11.16 8.89 25.21
CA VAL A 210 9.72 8.58 25.25
C VAL A 210 9.36 7.59 24.14
N CYS A 211 9.82 7.81 22.90
CA CYS A 211 9.58 6.90 21.78
C CYS A 211 10.17 5.50 22.05
N ARG A 212 11.30 5.42 22.75
CA ARG A 212 11.91 4.14 23.14
C ARG A 212 11.03 3.39 24.12
N ASP A 213 10.47 4.06 25.12
CA ASP A 213 9.62 3.41 26.12
C ASP A 213 8.26 3.02 25.52
N VAL A 214 7.67 3.88 24.69
CA VAL A 214 6.47 3.55 23.91
C VAL A 214 6.72 2.33 23.02
N ARG A 215 7.83 2.31 22.28
CA ARG A 215 8.19 1.19 21.39
C ARG A 215 8.33 -0.13 22.16
N LYS A 216 8.91 -0.13 23.36
CA LYS A 216 8.97 -1.35 24.21
C LYS A 216 7.57 -1.88 24.49
N THR A 217 6.64 -1.00 24.88
CA THR A 217 5.25 -1.36 25.13
C THR A 217 4.58 -1.90 23.85
N LEU A 218 4.72 -1.19 22.72
CA LEU A 218 4.13 -1.61 21.46
C LEU A 218 4.63 -2.97 21.00
N LEU A 219 5.95 -3.19 20.97
CA LEU A 219 6.55 -4.46 20.54
C LEU A 219 6.17 -5.64 21.45
N HIS A 220 5.83 -5.38 22.71
CA HIS A 220 5.33 -6.40 23.61
C HIS A 220 3.85 -6.75 23.35
N ARG A 221 3.01 -5.77 23.01
CA ARG A 221 1.55 -5.91 22.94
C ARG A 221 1.02 -6.20 21.52
N ILE A 222 1.69 -5.73 20.47
CA ILE A 222 1.29 -5.93 19.06
C ILE A 222 1.04 -7.41 18.74
N PRO A 223 1.92 -8.37 19.09
CA PRO A 223 1.68 -9.78 18.81
C PRO A 223 0.42 -10.34 19.49
N GLU A 224 0.06 -9.79 20.66
CA GLU A 224 -1.15 -10.20 21.38
C GLU A 224 -2.41 -9.75 20.66
N PHE A 225 -2.45 -8.50 20.17
CA PHE A 225 -3.61 -7.98 19.43
C PHE A 225 -3.82 -8.71 18.11
N TRP A 226 -2.74 -9.01 17.37
CA TRP A 226 -2.84 -9.85 16.18
C TRP A 226 -3.49 -11.20 16.48
N ARG A 227 -3.02 -11.86 17.55
CA ARG A 227 -3.49 -13.21 17.89
C ARG A 227 -4.91 -13.21 18.46
N ILE A 228 -5.21 -12.29 19.38
CA ILE A 228 -6.46 -12.30 20.15
C ILE A 228 -7.60 -11.67 19.36
N ASP A 229 -7.37 -10.50 18.75
CA ASP A 229 -8.45 -9.73 18.12
C ASP A 229 -8.62 -10.12 16.64
N VAL A 230 -7.52 -10.45 15.95
CA VAL A 230 -7.54 -10.76 14.51
C VAL A 230 -7.48 -12.27 14.24
N GLY A 231 -6.92 -13.05 15.15
CA GLY A 231 -6.74 -14.50 14.99
C GLY A 231 -5.56 -14.88 14.07
N ILE A 232 -4.58 -14.00 13.90
CA ILE A 232 -3.40 -14.23 13.05
C ILE A 232 -2.13 -14.23 13.93
N ASP A 233 -1.17 -15.09 13.61
CA ASP A 233 0.20 -14.94 14.11
C ASP A 233 0.97 -13.94 13.23
N GLU A 234 1.51 -12.87 13.82
CA GLU A 234 2.26 -11.82 13.10
C GLU A 234 3.36 -12.40 12.20
N ALA A 235 4.05 -13.45 12.66
CA ALA A 235 5.12 -14.09 11.90
C ALA A 235 4.62 -14.72 10.59
N SER A 236 3.36 -15.17 10.55
CA SER A 236 2.75 -15.79 9.36
C SER A 236 2.46 -14.79 8.24
N MET A 237 2.42 -13.49 8.55
CA MET A 237 2.19 -12.44 7.56
C MET A 237 3.46 -12.06 6.79
N GLN A 238 4.65 -12.50 7.23
CA GLN A 238 5.89 -12.21 6.53
C GLN A 238 5.92 -12.92 5.18
N LEU A 239 6.17 -12.16 4.10
CA LEU A 239 6.33 -12.73 2.77
C LEU A 239 7.67 -13.47 2.71
N SER A 240 7.63 -14.73 2.25
CA SER A 240 8.86 -15.52 2.18
C SER A 240 9.83 -14.94 1.13
N PRO A 241 11.15 -15.10 1.31
CA PRO A 241 12.12 -14.71 0.28
C PRO A 241 11.85 -15.37 -1.08
N ALA A 242 11.33 -16.61 -1.08
CA ALA A 242 10.94 -17.32 -2.29
C ALA A 242 9.76 -16.63 -2.99
N PHE A 243 8.74 -16.21 -2.23
CA PHE A 243 7.60 -15.45 -2.76
C PHE A 243 8.07 -14.14 -3.40
N LEU A 244 8.93 -13.38 -2.72
CA LEU A 244 9.44 -12.12 -3.25
C LEU A 244 10.32 -12.32 -4.50
N LEU A 245 11.07 -13.42 -4.57
CA LEU A 245 11.85 -13.76 -5.76
C LEU A 245 10.93 -14.10 -6.94
N GLU A 246 9.93 -14.95 -6.73
CA GLU A 246 8.92 -15.30 -7.75
C GLU A 246 8.15 -14.05 -8.23
N ALA A 247 7.79 -13.16 -7.31
CA ALA A 247 7.16 -11.87 -7.64
C ALA A 247 8.05 -11.02 -8.55
N LYS A 248 9.36 -10.93 -8.24
CA LYS A 248 10.32 -10.20 -9.07
C LYS A 248 10.44 -10.82 -10.46
N GLU A 249 10.52 -12.13 -10.55
CA GLU A 249 10.67 -12.84 -11.83
C GLU A 249 9.42 -12.77 -12.70
N SER A 250 8.24 -12.85 -12.11
CA SER A 250 6.96 -12.86 -12.83
C SER A 250 6.45 -11.46 -13.21
N LEU A 251 6.77 -10.43 -12.42
CA LEU A 251 6.24 -9.07 -12.61
C LEU A 251 7.23 -8.10 -13.26
N THR A 252 8.50 -8.45 -13.38
CA THR A 252 9.46 -7.62 -14.14
C THR A 252 9.31 -7.93 -15.63
N PRO A 253 9.01 -6.94 -16.48
CA PRO A 253 8.98 -7.17 -17.92
C PRO A 253 10.34 -7.71 -18.37
N ALA A 254 10.35 -8.82 -19.12
CA ALA A 254 11.58 -9.32 -19.71
C ALA A 254 12.27 -8.16 -20.43
N HIS A 255 13.51 -7.82 -20.02
CA HIS A 255 14.34 -6.87 -20.74
C HIS A 255 14.27 -7.27 -22.21
N LYS A 256 13.72 -6.39 -23.08
CA LYS A 256 13.85 -6.58 -24.52
C LYS A 256 15.34 -6.74 -24.76
N SER A 257 15.77 -7.97 -25.03
CA SER A 257 17.14 -8.23 -25.41
C SER A 257 17.39 -7.31 -26.60
N ASN A 258 18.36 -6.40 -26.46
CA ASN A 258 18.82 -5.60 -27.56
C ASN A 258 19.23 -6.60 -28.65
N GLN A 259 18.35 -6.81 -29.64
CA GLN A 259 18.76 -7.37 -30.91
C GLN A 259 19.77 -6.37 -31.46
N ALA A 260 21.04 -6.67 -31.22
CA ALA A 260 22.14 -5.99 -31.85
C ALA A 260 21.96 -6.17 -33.36
N THR A 261 21.38 -5.16 -34.00
CA THR A 261 21.43 -4.99 -35.44
C THR A 261 22.91 -4.99 -35.83
N SER A 262 23.34 -6.10 -36.41
CA SER A 262 24.64 -6.26 -37.05
C SER A 262 24.70 -5.33 -38.26
N PHE A 263 25.10 -4.08 -38.03
CA PHE A 263 25.47 -3.18 -39.13
C PHE A 263 26.77 -3.68 -39.74
N VAL A 264 26.63 -4.40 -40.86
CA VAL A 264 27.72 -4.73 -41.78
C VAL A 264 28.33 -3.42 -42.28
N LYS A 265 29.51 -3.05 -41.77
CA LYS A 265 30.32 -1.96 -42.33
C LYS A 265 30.85 -2.39 -43.70
N GLY A 266 30.15 -1.95 -44.75
CA GLY A 266 30.66 -1.96 -46.11
C GLY A 266 31.93 -1.10 -46.23
N LYS A 267 33.05 -1.75 -46.54
CA LYS A 267 34.31 -1.09 -46.94
C LYS A 267 34.11 -0.41 -48.30
N ASN A 268 33.96 0.91 -48.32
CA ASN A 268 34.20 1.68 -49.54
C ASN A 268 35.64 2.21 -49.56
N ARG A 269 36.50 1.48 -50.27
CA ARG A 269 37.78 1.97 -50.78
C ARG A 269 37.48 3.07 -51.80
N ARG A 270 37.88 4.31 -51.50
CA ARG A 270 38.09 5.35 -52.52
C ARG A 270 39.59 5.62 -52.62
N THR A 271 40.15 5.17 -53.73
CA THR A 271 41.42 5.61 -54.30
C THR A 271 41.32 7.10 -54.65
N LYS A 272 42.36 7.87 -54.32
CA LYS A 272 42.67 9.12 -55.00
C LYS A 272 44.15 9.13 -55.36
N LYS A 273 44.36 9.60 -56.59
CA LYS A 273 45.59 9.91 -57.30
C LYS A 273 46.56 10.75 -56.47
#